data_AF-A0A1T5CYI1-F1
#
_entry.id   AF-A0A1T5CYI1-F1
#
_cell.length_a   1.000
_cell.length_b   1.000
_cell.length_c   1.000
_cell.angle_alpha   90.00
_cell.angle_beta   90.00
_cell.angle_gamma   90.00
#
_symmetry.space_group_name_H-M   'P 1'
#
loop_
_entity.id
_entity.type
_entity.pdbx_description
1 polymer ?
#
loop_
_entity_poly.entity_id
_entity_poly.type
_entity_poly.pdbx_seq_one_letter_code
_entity_poly.pdbx_strand_id
1 'polypeptide(L)'
;MNKIKYIITVVLFHMLLVGCDDANDLLNQHIKDGPIVYAGKIKEMATQSGYYRVRVNLFPTEDVNRAYCILSWNKSGESRDSVRVDYVASNYDKDMRCYYMLVDFPSIEGALQIDARNVDSFGNKSLLATVSTNIYGTKYVSALVNAPAKVSPRVDKVTFEERVGAVGNIISYEKNDGTFTKEIFVTDKIYPLVDAKRGGIVRTKTRFLINQTDIDTLDVTNFLETKIPTNEGIATMEAFRKTSPFLLNAERLTLLNKFESFSDSFPPALFSQYLKNSDDGSIDMEHATPILYAYRNAFDKVLAEVKSTPVENGAVAVWLLYNMGYIVKTPSTTFGVDVDHRWAEELEPYLDFLCVTHNHVDHAHTKLMDAMNKKSKPVLSNFYTKDTKYMSKVPKSYTIGDVKIRTDITDHLRDPALPAFVTVFRIECGANAGNFSMLHCGDSGFRPTEFKNVEGPLDLAILRWGAPRENDILGSGSGQVAPKYAILSHLIELRHEPYPKGQASITQTLKHLPDVKCDNTIIPFWGEKMIWKNGQMK
;
A
#
# COMPACT_ATOMS: atom_id res chain seq x y z
N MET A 1 -114.20 -6.87 -18.26
CA MET A 1 -112.80 -6.74 -17.79
C MET A 1 -112.54 -5.49 -16.92
N ASN A 2 -113.57 -4.88 -16.29
CA ASN A 2 -113.43 -3.60 -15.56
C ASN A 2 -113.57 -3.70 -14.02
N LYS A 3 -113.97 -4.86 -13.45
CA LYS A 3 -114.08 -5.05 -11.99
C LYS A 3 -112.76 -5.45 -11.30
N ILE A 4 -111.82 -6.06 -12.03
CA ILE A 4 -110.49 -6.44 -11.48
C ILE A 4 -109.58 -5.21 -11.33
N LYS A 5 -109.72 -4.19 -12.18
CA LYS A 5 -108.91 -2.97 -12.09
C LYS A 5 -109.22 -2.15 -10.83
N TYR A 6 -110.48 -2.03 -10.42
CA TYR A 6 -110.84 -1.27 -9.21
C TYR A 6 -110.39 -1.93 -7.90
N ILE A 7 -110.42 -3.26 -7.81
CA ILE A 7 -109.93 -3.97 -6.62
C ILE A 7 -108.40 -3.85 -6.51
N ILE A 8 -107.69 -3.95 -7.63
CA ILE A 8 -106.23 -3.76 -7.64
C ILE A 8 -105.86 -2.32 -7.26
N THR A 9 -106.59 -1.30 -7.71
CA THR A 9 -106.30 0.10 -7.36
C THR A 9 -106.57 0.41 -5.88
N VAL A 10 -107.62 -0.15 -5.27
CA VAL A 10 -107.92 0.06 -3.83
C VAL A 10 -106.94 -0.68 -2.92
N VAL A 11 -106.48 -1.88 -3.32
CA VAL A 11 -105.45 -2.64 -2.61
C VAL A 11 -104.06 -1.97 -2.75
N LEU A 12 -103.72 -1.44 -3.93
CA LEU A 12 -102.48 -0.67 -4.11
C LEU A 12 -102.48 0.64 -3.29
N PHE A 13 -103.64 1.28 -3.14
CA PHE A 13 -103.76 2.51 -2.34
C PHE A 13 -103.68 2.24 -0.83
N HIS A 14 -104.15 1.08 -0.36
CA HIS A 14 -103.97 0.66 1.04
C HIS A 14 -102.54 0.19 1.36
N MET A 15 -101.77 -0.28 0.38
CA MET A 15 -100.34 -0.58 0.58
C MET A 15 -99.46 0.67 0.68
N LEU A 16 -99.97 1.85 0.32
CA LEU A 16 -99.23 3.13 0.41
C LEU A 16 -99.44 3.89 1.72
N LEU A 17 -100.25 3.35 2.65
CA LEU A 17 -100.57 3.99 3.94
C LEU A 17 -100.02 3.25 5.17
N VAL A 18 -99.13 2.26 4.99
CA VAL A 18 -98.34 1.72 6.10
C VAL A 18 -97.18 2.68 6.36
N GLY A 19 -97.45 3.69 7.18
CA GLY A 19 -96.44 4.60 7.71
C GLY A 19 -95.37 3.84 8.49
N CYS A 20 -94.11 4.20 8.24
CA CYS A 20 -92.95 3.72 8.98
C CYS A 20 -92.91 4.30 10.39
N ASP A 21 -93.66 3.72 11.34
CA ASP A 21 -93.55 4.10 12.77
C ASP A 21 -92.31 3.45 13.44
N ASP A 22 -91.70 2.42 12.83
CA ASP A 22 -90.56 1.67 13.42
C ASP A 22 -89.16 2.15 13.00
N ALA A 23 -89.04 3.13 12.08
CA ALA A 23 -87.72 3.63 11.69
C ALA A 23 -87.01 4.37 12.84
N ASN A 24 -87.76 4.96 13.76
CA ASN A 24 -87.24 5.62 14.95
C ASN A 24 -86.80 4.61 16.03
N ASP A 25 -87.42 3.44 16.14
CA ASP A 25 -87.07 2.44 17.16
C ASP A 25 -85.73 1.75 16.87
N LEU A 26 -85.40 1.54 15.59
CA LEU A 26 -84.07 1.07 15.17
C LEU A 26 -82.97 2.11 15.46
N LEU A 27 -83.26 3.39 15.25
CA LEU A 27 -82.35 4.49 15.56
C LEU A 27 -82.19 4.68 17.08
N ASN A 28 -83.27 4.61 17.85
CA ASN A 28 -83.27 4.73 19.31
C ASN A 28 -82.52 3.56 19.99
N GLN A 29 -82.56 2.35 19.42
CA GLN A 29 -81.72 1.23 19.89
C GLN A 29 -80.22 1.50 19.72
N HIS A 30 -79.81 2.34 18.75
CA HIS A 30 -78.40 2.64 18.45
C HIS A 30 -77.88 3.92 19.12
N ILE A 31 -78.74 4.77 19.69
CA ILE A 31 -78.35 6.02 20.39
C ILE A 31 -78.65 5.95 21.91
N LYS A 32 -79.11 4.80 22.41
CA LYS A 32 -79.53 4.61 23.82
C LYS A 32 -78.44 4.95 24.86
N ASP A 33 -77.18 4.82 24.48
CA ASP A 33 -76.00 5.10 25.33
C ASP A 33 -75.34 6.47 25.04
N GLY A 34 -75.96 7.31 24.20
CA GLY A 34 -75.42 8.60 23.77
C GLY A 34 -74.34 8.49 22.67
N PRO A 35 -73.88 9.62 22.10
CA PRO A 35 -72.81 9.60 21.11
C PRO A 35 -71.48 9.17 21.74
N ILE A 36 -70.74 8.28 21.08
CA ILE A 36 -69.37 7.96 21.48
C ILE A 36 -68.49 9.20 21.24
N VAL A 37 -68.01 9.80 22.32
CA VAL A 37 -67.09 10.94 22.27
C VAL A 37 -65.67 10.42 22.17
N TYR A 38 -64.91 10.92 21.19
CA TYR A 38 -63.50 10.60 21.01
C TYR A 38 -62.66 11.83 21.35
N ALA A 39 -61.55 11.62 22.08
CA ALA A 39 -60.53 12.66 22.23
C ALA A 39 -59.86 12.99 20.89
N GLY A 40 -59.28 14.18 20.77
CA GLY A 40 -58.52 14.59 19.59
C GLY A 40 -57.44 13.57 19.21
N LYS A 41 -57.45 13.11 17.96
CA LYS A 41 -56.50 12.09 17.47
C LYS A 41 -55.09 12.65 17.43
N ILE A 42 -54.10 11.78 17.55
CA ILE A 42 -52.72 12.11 17.16
C ILE A 42 -52.70 12.36 15.65
N LYS A 43 -52.23 13.55 15.24
CA LYS A 43 -52.17 13.95 13.84
C LYS A 43 -51.10 13.15 13.10
N GLU A 44 -49.93 13.03 13.71
CA GLU A 44 -48.77 12.34 13.14
C GLU A 44 -47.93 11.70 14.25
N MET A 45 -47.28 10.58 13.90
CA MET A 45 -46.31 9.89 14.74
C MET A 45 -45.07 9.56 13.93
N ALA A 46 -43.90 9.75 14.54
CA ALA A 46 -42.63 9.29 14.00
C ALA A 46 -41.83 8.55 15.07
N THR A 47 -40.93 7.67 14.66
CA THR A 47 -40.02 6.97 15.58
C THR A 47 -38.57 7.15 15.18
N GLN A 48 -37.70 7.10 16.17
CA GLN A 48 -36.26 7.08 15.99
C GLN A 48 -35.70 5.87 16.73
N SER A 49 -35.05 4.99 15.97
CA SER A 49 -34.59 3.69 16.47
C SER A 49 -33.30 3.84 17.26
N GLY A 50 -33.11 3.00 18.27
CA GLY A 50 -31.92 2.97 19.12
C GLY A 50 -31.59 1.58 19.64
N TYR A 51 -30.50 1.48 20.37
CA TYR A 51 -30.04 0.22 20.97
C TYR A 51 -30.85 -0.10 22.22
N TYR A 52 -31.75 -1.08 22.10
CA TYR A 52 -32.76 -1.46 23.09
C TYR A 52 -33.61 -0.29 23.55
N ARG A 53 -33.87 0.69 22.67
CA ARG A 53 -34.70 1.84 22.98
C ARG A 53 -35.25 2.51 21.73
N VAL A 54 -36.36 3.21 21.85
CA VAL A 54 -36.96 4.00 20.76
C VAL A 54 -37.44 5.33 21.31
N ARG A 55 -37.19 6.40 20.56
CA ARG A 55 -37.85 7.68 20.78
C ARG A 55 -39.10 7.75 19.91
N VAL A 56 -40.26 7.93 20.54
CA VAL A 56 -41.55 8.10 19.87
C VAL A 56 -41.92 9.59 19.88
N ASN A 57 -42.05 10.18 18.70
CA ASN A 57 -42.42 11.57 18.51
C ASN A 57 -43.92 11.67 18.21
N LEU A 58 -44.62 12.50 18.96
CA LEU A 58 -46.07 12.67 18.97
C LEU A 58 -46.44 14.09 18.55
N PHE A 59 -47.22 14.19 17.48
CA PHE A 59 -47.77 15.44 16.98
C PHE A 59 -49.29 15.43 17.22
N PRO A 60 -49.77 15.86 18.41
CA PRO A 60 -51.20 15.86 18.70
C PRO A 60 -51.93 16.95 17.89
N THR A 61 -53.21 16.73 17.58
CA THR A 61 -54.08 17.83 17.12
C THR A 61 -54.27 18.87 18.23
N GLU A 62 -54.54 20.11 17.87
CA GLU A 62 -54.98 21.12 18.83
C GLU A 62 -56.29 20.67 19.49
N ASP A 63 -56.25 20.52 20.81
CA ASP A 63 -57.38 20.08 21.63
C ASP A 63 -57.14 20.63 23.05
N VAL A 64 -58.05 21.50 23.49
CA VAL A 64 -57.98 22.17 24.80
C VAL A 64 -58.20 21.22 25.97
N ASN A 65 -58.84 20.07 25.71
CA ASN A 65 -59.15 19.07 26.72
C ASN A 65 -58.10 17.94 26.77
N ARG A 66 -57.05 18.01 25.96
CA ARG A 66 -56.02 16.96 25.89
C ARG A 66 -55.29 16.81 27.23
N ALA A 67 -55.31 15.61 27.81
CA ALA A 67 -54.66 15.34 29.09
C ALA A 67 -53.32 14.59 28.92
N TYR A 68 -53.36 13.37 28.37
CA TYR A 68 -52.15 12.54 28.20
C TYR A 68 -52.30 11.57 27.03
N CYS A 69 -51.19 10.93 26.65
CA CYS A 69 -51.17 9.86 25.65
C CYS A 69 -50.82 8.52 26.31
N ILE A 70 -51.39 7.43 25.81
CA ILE A 70 -50.96 6.07 26.14
C ILE A 70 -50.26 5.51 24.91
N LEU A 71 -48.98 5.19 25.04
CA LEU A 71 -48.26 4.36 24.08
C LEU A 71 -48.38 2.91 24.51
N SER A 72 -48.65 2.00 23.59
CA SER A 72 -48.78 0.58 23.87
C SER A 72 -48.18 -0.29 22.77
N TRP A 73 -47.67 -1.45 23.14
CA TRP A 73 -47.07 -2.42 22.23
C TRP A 73 -47.29 -3.85 22.74
N ASN A 74 -47.11 -4.82 21.86
CA ASN A 74 -47.16 -6.23 22.24
C ASN A 74 -45.80 -6.65 22.81
N LYS A 75 -45.81 -7.31 23.97
CA LYS A 75 -44.68 -8.11 24.46
C LYS A 75 -44.77 -9.51 23.82
N SER A 76 -43.72 -10.32 23.97
CA SER A 76 -43.75 -11.72 23.55
C SER A 76 -45.00 -12.44 24.11
N GLY A 77 -45.79 -13.10 23.25
CA GLY A 77 -47.08 -13.71 23.60
C GLY A 77 -48.29 -12.78 23.37
N GLU A 78 -49.41 -13.02 24.07
CA GLU A 78 -50.63 -12.17 24.00
C GLU A 78 -50.59 -10.97 24.98
N SER A 79 -49.50 -10.79 25.72
CA SER A 79 -49.39 -9.71 26.71
C SER A 79 -49.06 -8.37 26.07
N ARG A 80 -49.76 -7.31 26.50
CA ARG A 80 -49.52 -5.91 26.08
C ARG A 80 -48.87 -5.11 27.19
N ASP A 81 -47.99 -4.21 26.82
CA ASP A 81 -47.41 -3.21 27.74
C ASP A 81 -47.73 -1.80 27.26
N SER A 82 -47.62 -0.84 28.17
CA SER A 82 -47.91 0.54 27.85
C SER A 82 -47.16 1.52 28.75
N VAL A 83 -46.90 2.71 28.23
CA VAL A 83 -46.41 3.84 29.01
C VAL A 83 -47.34 5.04 28.82
N ARG A 84 -47.58 5.76 29.92
CA ARG A 84 -48.29 7.03 29.90
C ARG A 84 -47.30 8.16 29.59
N VAL A 85 -47.69 9.03 28.67
CA VAL A 85 -46.93 10.23 28.28
C VAL A 85 -47.78 11.45 28.59
N ASP A 86 -47.40 12.19 29.62
CA ASP A 86 -48.03 13.48 29.91
C ASP A 86 -47.51 14.57 28.96
N TYR A 87 -48.40 15.47 28.53
CA TYR A 87 -48.03 16.59 27.66
C TYR A 87 -47.50 17.76 28.50
N VAL A 88 -46.20 17.74 28.79
CA VAL A 88 -45.55 18.73 29.66
C VAL A 88 -44.41 19.44 28.93
N ALA A 89 -43.98 20.59 29.46
CA ALA A 89 -42.91 21.36 28.81
C ALA A 89 -41.59 20.58 28.72
N SER A 90 -41.33 19.66 29.65
CA SER A 90 -40.07 18.89 29.72
C SER A 90 -39.91 17.83 28.64
N ASN A 91 -41.00 17.38 28.00
CA ASN A 91 -40.95 16.42 26.90
C ASN A 91 -41.41 17.02 25.57
N TYR A 92 -41.39 18.36 25.46
CA TYR A 92 -41.64 19.07 24.21
C TYR A 92 -40.32 19.41 23.52
N ASP A 93 -40.13 18.88 22.33
CA ASP A 93 -39.02 19.22 21.43
C ASP A 93 -39.42 20.44 20.60
N LYS A 94 -38.74 21.57 20.81
CA LYS A 94 -39.04 22.84 20.14
C LYS A 94 -38.64 22.83 18.67
N ASP A 95 -37.60 22.07 18.32
CA ASP A 95 -37.04 22.04 16.97
C ASP A 95 -37.93 21.18 16.07
N MET A 96 -38.31 19.99 16.58
CA MET A 96 -39.25 19.11 15.90
C MET A 96 -40.72 19.51 16.10
N ARG A 97 -41.01 20.45 17.02
CA ARG A 97 -42.35 20.93 17.39
C ARG A 97 -43.29 19.79 17.80
N CYS A 98 -42.78 18.82 18.54
CA CYS A 98 -43.51 17.61 18.95
C CYS A 98 -43.30 17.30 20.43
N TYR A 99 -44.17 16.48 20.99
CA TYR A 99 -43.91 15.84 22.28
C TYR A 99 -43.21 14.50 22.04
N TYR A 100 -42.36 14.05 22.96
CA TYR A 100 -41.70 12.75 22.78
C TYR A 100 -41.68 11.91 24.05
N MET A 101 -41.43 10.62 23.87
CA MET A 101 -41.12 9.68 24.93
C MET A 101 -39.96 8.78 24.47
N LEU A 102 -38.95 8.61 25.31
CA LEU A 102 -37.92 7.59 25.12
C LEU A 102 -38.34 6.34 25.90
N VAL A 103 -38.51 5.23 25.20
CA VAL A 103 -38.94 3.96 25.78
C VAL A 103 -37.81 2.95 25.65
N ASP A 104 -37.41 2.36 26.78
CA ASP A 104 -36.40 1.30 26.82
C ASP A 104 -37.06 -0.08 26.69
N PHE A 105 -36.41 -0.94 25.90
CA PHE A 105 -36.85 -2.27 25.49
C PHE A 105 -35.75 -3.31 25.74
N PRO A 106 -35.35 -3.57 27.01
CA PRO A 106 -34.16 -4.37 27.31
C PRO A 106 -34.19 -5.82 26.81
N SER A 107 -35.37 -6.34 26.46
CA SER A 107 -35.57 -7.73 26.02
C SER A 107 -36.29 -7.86 24.66
N ILE A 108 -36.59 -6.74 23.99
CA ILE A 108 -37.25 -6.74 22.67
C ILE A 108 -36.28 -6.20 21.63
N GLU A 109 -36.18 -6.89 20.50
CA GLU A 109 -35.31 -6.53 19.38
C GLU A 109 -36.02 -6.89 18.06
N GLY A 110 -35.79 -6.09 17.03
CA GLY A 110 -36.40 -6.23 15.71
C GLY A 110 -37.61 -5.31 15.50
N ALA A 111 -38.45 -5.65 14.52
CA ALA A 111 -39.61 -4.84 14.18
C ALA A 111 -40.63 -4.82 15.32
N LEU A 112 -41.06 -3.62 15.71
CA LEU A 112 -42.09 -3.39 16.72
C LEU A 112 -43.13 -2.41 16.18
N GLN A 113 -44.40 -2.71 16.43
CA GLN A 113 -45.49 -1.78 16.22
C GLN A 113 -45.82 -1.07 17.54
N ILE A 114 -45.87 0.26 17.50
CA ILE A 114 -46.28 1.10 18.63
C ILE A 114 -47.62 1.74 18.28
N ASP A 115 -48.61 1.47 19.11
CA ASP A 115 -49.93 2.09 19.06
C ASP A 115 -50.01 3.22 20.08
N ALA A 116 -50.60 4.34 19.70
CA ALA A 116 -50.79 5.49 20.56
C ALA A 116 -52.24 5.96 20.57
N ARG A 117 -52.68 6.44 21.73
CA ARG A 117 -54.04 6.89 21.96
C ARG A 117 -54.06 8.06 22.94
N ASN A 118 -54.65 9.17 22.52
CA ASN A 118 -54.87 10.31 23.40
C ASN A 118 -56.03 10.04 24.35
N VAL A 119 -55.91 10.59 25.55
CA VAL A 119 -56.95 10.64 26.55
C VAL A 119 -57.19 12.11 26.91
N ASP A 120 -58.45 12.54 26.85
CA ASP A 120 -58.85 13.88 27.25
C ASP A 120 -59.10 13.98 28.77
N SER A 121 -59.36 15.19 29.27
CA SER A 121 -59.65 15.48 30.67
C SER A 121 -60.94 14.80 31.19
N PHE A 122 -61.79 14.30 30.31
CA PHE A 122 -63.03 13.58 30.62
C PHE A 122 -62.86 12.05 30.57
N GLY A 123 -61.68 11.56 30.17
CA GLY A 123 -61.37 10.14 30.05
C GLY A 123 -61.75 9.52 28.69
N ASN A 124 -62.20 10.32 27.72
CA ASN A 124 -62.48 9.83 26.37
C ASN A 124 -61.17 9.47 25.66
N LYS A 125 -61.22 8.46 24.80
CA LYS A 125 -60.05 7.92 24.10
C LYS A 125 -60.13 8.26 22.62
N SER A 126 -59.02 8.64 22.00
CA SER A 126 -58.98 8.84 20.55
C SER A 126 -59.02 7.53 19.77
N LEU A 127 -59.19 7.62 18.44
CA LEU A 127 -58.81 6.52 17.54
C LEU A 127 -57.32 6.21 17.69
N LEU A 128 -56.94 4.95 17.43
CA LEU A 128 -55.54 4.52 17.45
C LEU A 128 -54.77 5.21 16.33
N ALA A 129 -53.57 5.67 16.66
CA ALA A 129 -52.52 5.96 15.71
C ALA A 129 -51.43 4.89 15.88
N THR A 130 -50.85 4.45 14.77
CA THR A 130 -49.93 3.31 14.76
C THR A 130 -48.68 3.70 13.96
N VAL A 131 -47.51 3.32 14.46
CA VAL A 131 -46.24 3.50 13.78
C VAL A 131 -45.37 2.26 13.97
N SER A 132 -44.62 1.89 12.92
CA SER A 132 -43.65 0.79 12.99
C SER A 132 -42.25 1.35 13.23
N THR A 133 -41.44 0.60 13.98
CA THR A 133 -40.06 0.94 14.29
C THR A 133 -39.22 -0.34 14.35
N ASN A 134 -37.90 -0.21 14.33
CA ASN A 134 -36.99 -1.33 14.57
C ASN A 134 -36.20 -1.05 15.84
N ILE A 135 -36.20 -1.97 16.79
CA ILE A 135 -35.33 -1.87 17.96
C ILE A 135 -34.05 -2.61 17.66
N TYR A 136 -32.91 -1.93 17.74
CA TYR A 136 -31.61 -2.58 17.59
C TYR A 136 -31.21 -3.27 18.89
N GLY A 137 -30.59 -4.43 18.82
CA GLY A 137 -30.09 -5.13 20.00
C GLY A 137 -28.86 -5.95 19.67
N THR A 138 -28.52 -6.87 20.56
CA THR A 138 -27.33 -7.72 20.42
C THR A 138 -27.34 -8.56 19.15
N LYS A 139 -28.50 -9.07 18.69
CA LYS A 139 -28.57 -9.91 17.48
C LYS A 139 -28.27 -9.10 16.22
N TYR A 140 -28.82 -7.90 16.12
CA TYR A 140 -28.67 -6.96 15.03
C TYR A 140 -27.23 -6.49 14.95
N VAL A 141 -26.67 -6.03 16.07
CA VAL A 141 -25.28 -5.57 16.14
C VAL A 141 -24.28 -6.70 15.82
N SER A 142 -24.59 -7.94 16.21
CA SER A 142 -23.75 -9.10 15.87
C SER A 142 -23.85 -9.52 14.40
N ALA A 143 -24.90 -9.10 13.69
CA ALA A 143 -25.04 -9.31 12.25
C ALA A 143 -24.38 -8.19 11.42
N LEU A 144 -24.00 -7.07 12.04
CA LEU A 144 -23.24 -6.02 11.36
C LEU A 144 -21.84 -6.52 11.05
N VAL A 145 -21.33 -6.13 9.88
CA VAL A 145 -20.01 -6.52 9.40
C VAL A 145 -19.12 -5.27 9.39
N ASN A 146 -17.84 -5.44 9.70
CA ASN A 146 -16.85 -4.37 9.58
C ASN A 146 -16.59 -3.99 8.12
N ALA A 147 -16.40 -2.70 7.87
CA ALA A 147 -15.80 -2.20 6.66
C ALA A 147 -14.41 -2.83 6.48
N PRO A 148 -14.06 -3.32 5.28
CA PRO A 148 -12.71 -3.78 5.01
C PRO A 148 -11.66 -2.72 5.32
N ALA A 149 -10.59 -3.13 5.99
CA ALA A 149 -9.42 -2.30 6.25
C ALA A 149 -8.21 -2.85 5.48
N LYS A 150 -7.47 -1.97 4.81
CA LYS A 150 -6.27 -2.30 4.04
C LYS A 150 -5.08 -1.55 4.60
N VAL A 151 -4.04 -2.28 5.00
CA VAL A 151 -2.78 -1.69 5.45
C VAL A 151 -1.87 -1.48 4.23
N SER A 152 -1.24 -0.31 4.13
CA SER A 152 -0.29 -0.03 3.05
C SER A 152 0.95 -0.95 3.12
N PRO A 153 1.61 -1.26 1.99
CA PRO A 153 2.87 -2.00 2.00
C PRO A 153 3.96 -1.35 2.85
N ARG A 154 4.00 -0.01 2.88
CA ARG A 154 4.92 0.79 3.70
C ARG A 154 4.66 0.66 5.20
N VAL A 155 3.47 0.19 5.58
CA VAL A 155 3.01 0.06 6.98
C VAL A 155 2.93 1.43 7.67
N ASP A 156 2.61 2.46 6.88
CA ASP A 156 2.49 3.86 7.31
C ASP A 156 1.04 4.33 7.39
N LYS A 157 0.07 3.55 6.89
CA LYS A 157 -1.35 3.89 6.93
C LYS A 157 -2.27 2.69 6.79
N VAL A 158 -3.50 2.87 7.25
CA VAL A 158 -4.65 2.01 6.99
C VAL A 158 -5.68 2.81 6.21
N THR A 159 -6.25 2.20 5.18
CA THR A 159 -7.38 2.74 4.43
C THR A 159 -8.63 1.90 4.74
N PHE A 160 -9.72 2.57 5.09
CA PHE A 160 -11.02 1.95 5.30
C PHE A 160 -11.86 2.08 4.03
N GLU A 161 -12.48 0.97 3.61
CA GLU A 161 -13.45 1.01 2.52
C GLU A 161 -14.78 1.60 2.98
N GLU A 162 -15.48 2.30 2.10
CA GLU A 162 -16.79 2.86 2.43
C GLU A 162 -17.84 1.75 2.58
N ARG A 163 -18.71 1.91 3.57
CA ARG A 163 -19.90 1.08 3.72
C ARG A 163 -21.10 1.96 4.03
N VAL A 164 -22.23 1.65 3.41
CA VAL A 164 -23.49 2.38 3.63
C VAL A 164 -23.85 2.36 5.11
N GLY A 165 -24.19 3.53 5.65
CA GLY A 165 -24.52 3.73 7.06
C GLY A 165 -23.30 3.75 8.00
N ALA A 166 -22.08 3.49 7.53
CA ALA A 166 -20.89 3.65 8.37
C ALA A 166 -20.59 5.13 8.62
N VAL A 167 -20.34 5.48 9.87
CA VAL A 167 -19.99 6.85 10.29
C VAL A 167 -18.52 6.98 10.74
N GLY A 168 -17.82 5.85 10.85
CA GLY A 168 -16.40 5.82 11.18
C GLY A 168 -15.96 4.43 11.63
N ASN A 169 -14.71 4.34 12.09
CA ASN A 169 -14.12 3.12 12.59
C ASN A 169 -13.39 3.36 13.92
N ILE A 170 -13.43 2.38 14.82
CA ILE A 170 -12.54 2.29 15.97
C ILE A 170 -11.33 1.46 15.54
N ILE A 171 -10.13 1.97 15.73
CA ILE A 171 -8.87 1.32 15.33
C ILE A 171 -7.91 1.16 16.52
N SER A 172 -7.21 0.03 16.56
CA SER A 172 -6.05 -0.25 17.41
C SER A 172 -5.09 -1.17 16.65
N TYR A 173 -3.78 -1.04 16.81
CA TYR A 173 -2.81 -1.88 16.10
C TYR A 173 -1.60 -2.23 16.94
N GLU A 174 -0.95 -3.34 16.61
CA GLU A 174 0.26 -3.81 17.27
C GLU A 174 1.48 -2.99 16.82
N LYS A 175 2.26 -2.53 17.81
CA LYS A 175 3.52 -1.80 17.60
C LYS A 175 4.73 -2.73 17.68
N ASN A 176 5.88 -2.26 17.23
CA ASN A 176 7.12 -3.05 17.23
C ASN A 176 7.53 -3.55 18.63
N ASP A 177 7.15 -2.84 19.70
CA ASP A 177 7.35 -3.28 21.10
C ASP A 177 6.41 -4.43 21.55
N GLY A 178 5.51 -4.88 20.68
CA GLY A 178 4.52 -5.94 20.95
C GLY A 178 3.26 -5.45 21.66
N THR A 179 3.15 -4.17 22.00
CA THR A 179 1.93 -3.60 22.62
C THR A 179 0.94 -3.14 21.55
N PHE A 180 -0.36 -3.14 21.90
CA PHE A 180 -1.38 -2.51 21.07
C PHE A 180 -1.54 -1.02 21.41
N THR A 181 -1.82 -0.20 20.40
CA THR A 181 -2.26 1.18 20.65
C THR A 181 -3.60 1.21 21.37
N LYS A 182 -3.93 2.34 22.01
CA LYS A 182 -5.29 2.58 22.47
C LYS A 182 -6.27 2.53 21.30
N GLU A 183 -7.50 2.15 21.60
CA GLU A 183 -8.62 2.23 20.65
C GLU A 183 -8.99 3.70 20.43
N ILE A 184 -9.05 4.10 19.16
CA ILE A 184 -9.37 5.47 18.75
C ILE A 184 -10.47 5.41 17.71
N PHE A 185 -11.51 6.24 17.87
CA PHE A 185 -12.55 6.43 16.86
C PHE A 185 -12.09 7.44 15.81
N VAL A 186 -12.24 7.08 14.53
CA VAL A 186 -11.83 7.88 13.38
C VAL A 186 -12.95 7.94 12.35
N THR A 187 -13.16 9.11 11.78
CA THR A 187 -14.14 9.34 10.70
C THR A 187 -13.47 9.38 9.33
N ASP A 188 -12.17 9.64 9.29
CA ASP A 188 -11.40 9.72 8.06
C ASP A 188 -11.23 8.35 7.40
N LYS A 189 -11.18 8.36 6.06
CA LYS A 189 -10.94 7.14 5.26
C LYS A 189 -9.54 6.57 5.43
N ILE A 190 -8.60 7.37 5.90
CA ILE A 190 -7.19 7.01 6.05
C ILE A 190 -6.77 7.32 7.47
N TYR A 191 -6.08 6.37 8.10
CA TYR A 191 -5.46 6.58 9.40
C TYR A 191 -3.96 6.28 9.34
N PRO A 192 -3.09 7.20 9.78
CA PRO A 192 -1.65 6.99 9.78
C PRO A 192 -1.23 5.97 10.85
N LEU A 193 -0.30 5.09 10.48
CA LEU A 193 0.34 4.16 11.38
C LEU A 193 1.72 4.67 11.77
N VAL A 194 2.04 4.58 13.06
CA VAL A 194 3.34 4.97 13.61
C VAL A 194 3.88 3.79 14.41
N ASP A 195 5.10 3.36 14.09
CA ASP A 195 5.77 2.23 14.76
C ASP A 195 4.99 0.90 14.70
N ALA A 196 4.17 0.72 13.66
CA ALA A 196 3.37 -0.49 13.48
C ALA A 196 4.25 -1.70 13.14
N LYS A 197 3.92 -2.85 13.74
CA LYS A 197 4.69 -4.09 13.63
C LYS A 197 4.39 -4.83 12.33
N ARG A 198 5.37 -4.97 11.45
CA ARG A 198 5.25 -5.86 10.28
C ARG A 198 4.92 -7.29 10.71
N GLY A 199 3.90 -7.89 10.08
CA GLY A 199 3.39 -9.20 10.46
C GLY A 199 2.48 -9.23 11.69
N GLY A 200 2.35 -8.12 12.42
CA GLY A 200 1.39 -7.94 13.51
C GLY A 200 -0.04 -7.72 12.99
N ILE A 201 -0.92 -7.22 13.86
CA ILE A 201 -2.35 -7.09 13.57
C ILE A 201 -2.82 -5.64 13.72
N VAL A 202 -3.66 -5.20 12.78
CA VAL A 202 -4.56 -4.04 12.92
C VAL A 202 -5.96 -4.56 13.26
N ARG A 203 -6.56 -4.02 14.31
CA ARG A 203 -7.91 -4.29 14.77
C ARG A 203 -8.81 -3.12 14.42
N THR A 204 -9.93 -3.40 13.75
CA THR A 204 -10.92 -2.38 13.37
C THR A 204 -12.34 -2.78 13.72
N LYS A 205 -13.15 -1.83 14.20
CA LYS A 205 -14.59 -1.97 14.38
C LYS A 205 -15.30 -0.84 13.66
N THR A 206 -16.26 -1.15 12.81
CA THR A 206 -17.05 -0.11 12.14
C THR A 206 -18.19 0.33 13.02
N ARG A 207 -18.37 1.65 13.10
CA ARG A 207 -19.52 2.29 13.74
C ARG A 207 -20.53 2.68 12.68
N PHE A 208 -21.79 2.35 12.92
CA PHE A 208 -22.88 2.64 12.00
C PHE A 208 -23.90 3.60 12.60
N LEU A 209 -24.52 4.39 11.74
CA LEU A 209 -25.81 5.02 11.94
C LEU A 209 -26.74 4.45 10.87
N ILE A 210 -27.70 3.59 11.27
CA ILE A 210 -28.48 2.78 10.32
C ILE A 210 -29.39 3.68 9.46
N ASN A 211 -30.11 4.58 10.10
CA ASN A 211 -30.91 5.62 9.46
C ASN A 211 -30.51 6.99 10.00
N GLN A 212 -30.65 8.03 9.17
CA GLN A 212 -30.31 9.42 9.54
C GLN A 212 -31.05 9.92 10.78
N THR A 213 -32.21 9.35 11.09
CA THR A 213 -33.04 9.74 12.22
C THR A 213 -32.78 8.93 13.48
N ASP A 214 -31.95 7.89 13.44
CA ASP A 214 -31.73 7.03 14.62
C ASP A 214 -31.00 7.77 15.74
N ILE A 215 -31.31 7.39 16.98
CA ILE A 215 -30.79 8.07 18.18
C ILE A 215 -29.43 7.53 18.63
N ASP A 216 -29.05 6.33 18.16
CA ASP A 216 -27.81 5.67 18.55
C ASP A 216 -26.96 5.30 17.34
N THR A 217 -25.64 5.39 17.53
CA THR A 217 -24.68 4.71 16.68
C THR A 217 -24.38 3.31 17.23
N LEU A 218 -24.17 2.35 16.33
CA LEU A 218 -23.93 0.95 16.66
C LEU A 218 -22.52 0.53 16.27
N ASP A 219 -21.77 -0.01 17.21
CA ASP A 219 -20.45 -0.62 16.95
C ASP A 219 -20.59 -2.10 16.66
N VAL A 220 -19.96 -2.58 15.60
CA VAL A 220 -19.85 -4.03 15.36
C VAL A 220 -19.25 -4.74 16.59
N THR A 221 -19.82 -5.88 16.97
CA THR A 221 -19.45 -6.61 18.18
C THR A 221 -17.97 -7.00 18.22
N ASN A 222 -17.45 -7.52 17.10
CA ASN A 222 -16.11 -8.10 17.01
C ASN A 222 -15.18 -7.24 16.16
N PHE A 223 -13.89 -7.24 16.51
CA PHE A 223 -12.87 -6.65 15.67
C PHE A 223 -12.70 -7.44 14.37
N LEU A 224 -12.52 -6.73 13.26
CA LEU A 224 -11.84 -7.24 12.09
C LEU A 224 -10.34 -7.15 12.34
N GLU A 225 -9.67 -8.30 12.34
CA GLU A 225 -8.22 -8.40 12.43
C GLU A 225 -7.60 -8.47 11.03
N THR A 226 -6.85 -7.44 10.65
CA THR A 226 -6.12 -7.36 9.39
C THR A 226 -4.63 -7.54 9.67
N LYS A 227 -4.00 -8.52 9.01
CA LYS A 227 -2.56 -8.74 9.14
C LYS A 227 -1.78 -7.61 8.47
N ILE A 228 -0.79 -7.08 9.19
CA ILE A 228 0.13 -6.07 8.68
C ILE A 228 1.10 -6.75 7.70
N PRO A 229 1.27 -6.23 6.46
CA PRO A 229 2.17 -6.79 5.46
C PRO A 229 3.61 -6.99 5.95
N THR A 230 4.18 -8.15 5.62
CA THR A 230 5.59 -8.47 5.82
C THR A 230 6.39 -8.29 4.54
N ASN A 231 7.68 -8.05 4.67
CA ASN A 231 8.62 -8.11 3.57
C ASN A 231 9.94 -8.70 4.07
N GLU A 232 10.25 -9.92 3.64
CA GLU A 232 11.45 -10.62 4.08
C GLU A 232 12.76 -10.00 3.59
N GLY A 233 12.71 -9.16 2.55
CA GLY A 233 13.87 -8.42 2.05
C GLY A 233 14.45 -7.48 3.11
N ILE A 234 13.62 -6.96 4.01
CA ILE A 234 14.02 -6.06 5.09
C ILE A 234 14.99 -6.77 6.05
N ALA A 235 14.53 -7.86 6.68
CA ALA A 235 15.33 -8.62 7.62
C ALA A 235 16.56 -9.27 6.94
N THR A 236 16.42 -9.70 5.69
CA THR A 236 17.52 -10.27 4.90
C THR A 236 18.63 -9.23 4.68
N MET A 237 18.29 -8.00 4.27
CA MET A 237 19.27 -6.93 4.09
C MET A 237 19.93 -6.51 5.41
N GLU A 238 19.16 -6.44 6.51
CA GLU A 238 19.71 -6.13 7.85
C GLU A 238 20.72 -7.18 8.33
N ALA A 239 20.43 -8.46 8.12
CA ALA A 239 21.36 -9.55 8.42
C ALA A 239 22.59 -9.48 7.50
N PHE A 240 22.37 -9.30 6.19
CA PHE A 240 23.44 -9.24 5.20
C PHE A 240 24.45 -8.12 5.44
N ARG A 241 24.00 -6.96 5.91
CA ARG A 241 24.87 -5.82 6.30
C ARG A 241 25.88 -6.14 7.41
N LYS A 242 25.68 -7.24 8.15
CA LYS A 242 26.60 -7.70 9.20
C LYS A 242 27.65 -8.68 8.69
N THR A 243 27.53 -9.10 7.42
CA THR A 243 28.50 -9.98 6.76
C THR A 243 29.56 -9.16 6.00
N SER A 244 30.57 -9.84 5.45
CA SER A 244 31.65 -9.20 4.69
C SER A 244 31.82 -9.89 3.33
N PRO A 245 32.03 -9.13 2.23
CA PRO A 245 32.30 -9.70 0.92
C PRO A 245 33.61 -10.48 0.87
N PHE A 246 34.54 -10.25 1.80
CA PHE A 246 35.82 -10.95 1.92
C PHE A 246 35.71 -12.30 2.67
N LEU A 247 34.52 -12.64 3.19
CA LEU A 247 34.30 -13.86 3.95
C LEU A 247 33.06 -14.60 3.46
N LEU A 248 33.26 -15.58 2.58
CA LEU A 248 32.21 -16.48 2.09
C LEU A 248 31.93 -17.63 3.08
N ASN A 249 31.50 -17.28 4.30
CA ASN A 249 31.08 -18.26 5.30
C ASN A 249 29.64 -18.75 5.06
N ALA A 250 29.21 -19.74 5.85
CA ALA A 250 27.88 -20.35 5.71
C ALA A 250 26.74 -19.31 5.84
N GLU A 251 26.84 -18.36 6.78
CA GLU A 251 25.84 -17.32 7.00
C GLU A 251 25.67 -16.45 5.74
N ARG A 252 26.78 -15.96 5.18
CA ARG A 252 26.76 -15.14 3.96
C ARG A 252 26.21 -15.93 2.78
N LEU A 253 26.62 -17.19 2.61
CA LEU A 253 26.13 -18.05 1.52
C LEU A 253 24.61 -18.27 1.63
N THR A 254 24.08 -18.47 2.84
CA THR A 254 22.62 -18.57 3.05
C THR A 254 21.90 -17.29 2.60
N LEU A 255 22.44 -16.11 2.91
CA LEU A 255 21.84 -14.83 2.54
C LEU A 255 21.93 -14.56 1.04
N LEU A 256 23.08 -14.84 0.41
CA LEU A 256 23.25 -14.73 -1.04
C LEU A 256 22.27 -15.64 -1.80
N ASN A 257 22.11 -16.90 -1.36
CA ASN A 257 21.11 -17.81 -1.94
C ASN A 257 19.68 -17.30 -1.76
N LYS A 258 19.41 -16.58 -0.66
CA LYS A 258 18.09 -15.98 -0.42
C LYS A 258 17.82 -14.82 -1.40
N PHE A 259 18.81 -13.98 -1.69
CA PHE A 259 18.68 -12.95 -2.72
C PHE A 259 18.49 -13.54 -4.12
N GLU A 260 19.23 -14.60 -4.47
CA GLU A 260 19.00 -15.33 -5.72
C GLU A 260 17.57 -15.87 -5.78
N SER A 261 17.08 -16.51 -4.71
CA SER A 261 15.69 -17.00 -4.65
C SER A 261 14.65 -15.88 -4.81
N PHE A 262 14.89 -14.72 -4.21
CA PHE A 262 14.01 -13.56 -4.38
C PHE A 262 14.00 -13.05 -5.82
N SER A 263 15.17 -12.95 -6.45
CA SER A 263 15.33 -12.58 -7.86
C SER A 263 14.66 -13.59 -8.79
N ASP A 264 14.93 -14.88 -8.62
CA ASP A 264 14.42 -15.95 -9.47
C ASP A 264 12.89 -16.04 -9.45
N SER A 265 12.28 -15.71 -8.30
CA SER A 265 10.83 -15.66 -8.14
C SER A 265 10.18 -14.38 -8.69
N PHE A 266 10.97 -13.38 -9.08
CA PHE A 266 10.48 -12.06 -9.47
C PHE A 266 10.44 -11.89 -11.00
N PRO A 267 9.26 -11.73 -11.62
CA PRO A 267 9.14 -11.63 -13.07
C PRO A 267 9.79 -10.36 -13.64
N PRO A 268 10.59 -10.43 -14.72
CA PRO A 268 11.17 -9.26 -15.38
C PRO A 268 10.15 -8.23 -15.88
N ALA A 269 8.94 -8.69 -16.22
CA ALA A 269 7.83 -7.82 -16.59
C ALA A 269 7.38 -6.91 -15.42
N LEU A 270 7.41 -7.42 -14.17
CA LEU A 270 7.11 -6.61 -12.99
C LEU A 270 8.24 -5.62 -12.69
N PHE A 271 9.51 -5.97 -12.96
CA PHE A 271 10.60 -5.00 -12.88
C PHE A 271 10.42 -3.86 -13.87
N SER A 272 10.06 -4.18 -15.12
CA SER A 272 9.75 -3.18 -16.14
C SER A 272 8.58 -2.27 -15.76
N GLN A 273 7.56 -2.80 -15.08
CA GLN A 273 6.46 -2.00 -14.52
C GLN A 273 6.96 -1.10 -13.39
N TYR A 274 7.75 -1.64 -12.47
CA TYR A 274 8.37 -0.88 -11.38
C TYR A 274 9.19 0.32 -11.89
N LEU A 275 10.04 0.12 -12.90
CA LEU A 275 10.85 1.20 -13.50
C LEU A 275 10.02 2.31 -14.15
N LYS A 276 8.78 2.02 -14.58
CA LYS A 276 7.88 2.99 -15.23
C LYS A 276 6.81 3.54 -14.31
N ASN A 277 6.69 3.02 -13.08
CA ASN A 277 5.65 3.42 -12.15
C ASN A 277 5.86 4.86 -11.65
N SER A 278 4.83 5.45 -11.06
CA SER A 278 4.94 6.66 -10.24
C SER A 278 5.86 6.41 -9.05
N ASP A 279 6.41 7.50 -8.48
CA ASP A 279 7.30 7.39 -7.31
C ASP A 279 6.57 6.73 -6.14
N ASP A 280 5.34 7.17 -5.85
CA ASP A 280 4.56 6.58 -4.77
C ASP A 280 4.23 5.10 -5.00
N GLY A 281 3.84 4.74 -6.23
CA GLY A 281 3.60 3.34 -6.58
C GLY A 281 4.86 2.48 -6.51
N SER A 282 6.01 3.02 -6.89
CA SER A 282 7.29 2.31 -6.85
C SER A 282 7.75 2.02 -5.41
N ILE A 283 7.57 2.97 -4.49
CA ILE A 283 7.89 2.77 -3.07
C ILE A 283 6.97 1.71 -2.45
N ASP A 284 5.67 1.70 -2.81
CA ASP A 284 4.77 0.65 -2.35
C ASP A 284 5.21 -0.74 -2.83
N MET A 285 5.68 -0.86 -4.07
CA MET A 285 6.26 -2.10 -4.60
C MET A 285 7.56 -2.51 -3.88
N GLU A 286 8.45 -1.56 -3.60
CA GLU A 286 9.69 -1.80 -2.84
C GLU A 286 9.38 -2.36 -1.45
N HIS A 287 8.37 -1.81 -0.76
CA HIS A 287 7.96 -2.31 0.54
C HIS A 287 7.11 -3.60 0.49
N ALA A 288 6.52 -3.95 -0.65
CA ALA A 288 5.78 -5.19 -0.85
C ALA A 288 6.65 -6.36 -1.33
N THR A 289 7.74 -6.09 -2.05
CA THR A 289 8.51 -7.10 -2.77
C THR A 289 9.96 -7.20 -2.25
N PRO A 290 10.41 -8.38 -1.79
CA PRO A 290 11.74 -8.54 -1.20
C PRO A 290 12.92 -8.08 -2.05
N ILE A 291 12.97 -8.46 -3.33
CA ILE A 291 14.11 -8.10 -4.19
C ILE A 291 14.11 -6.61 -4.58
N LEU A 292 12.93 -6.00 -4.75
CA LEU A 292 12.81 -4.55 -4.98
C LEU A 292 13.21 -3.76 -3.74
N TYR A 293 12.90 -4.26 -2.54
CA TYR A 293 13.42 -3.68 -1.31
C TYR A 293 14.95 -3.70 -1.30
N ALA A 294 15.58 -4.84 -1.62
CA ALA A 294 17.04 -4.94 -1.67
C ALA A 294 17.65 -3.98 -2.70
N TYR A 295 17.05 -3.89 -3.90
CA TYR A 295 17.44 -2.96 -4.96
C TYR A 295 17.41 -1.49 -4.49
N ARG A 296 16.28 -1.01 -3.95
CA ARG A 296 16.16 0.35 -3.41
C ARG A 296 17.08 0.59 -2.22
N ASN A 297 17.12 -0.35 -1.28
CA ASN A 297 17.90 -0.25 -0.05
C ASN A 297 19.41 -0.14 -0.32
N ALA A 298 19.90 -0.85 -1.34
CA ALA A 298 21.28 -0.75 -1.82
C ALA A 298 21.56 0.66 -2.36
N PHE A 299 20.69 1.20 -3.22
CA PHE A 299 20.84 2.55 -3.74
C PHE A 299 20.84 3.62 -2.65
N ASP A 300 19.88 3.57 -1.72
CA ASP A 300 19.81 4.52 -0.60
C ASP A 300 21.08 4.50 0.24
N LYS A 301 21.60 3.29 0.53
CA LYS A 301 22.86 3.13 1.25
C LYS A 301 24.03 3.74 0.48
N VAL A 302 24.18 3.43 -0.82
CA VAL A 302 25.26 3.95 -1.65
C VAL A 302 25.18 5.47 -1.73
N LEU A 303 24.01 6.03 -2.02
CA LEU A 303 23.81 7.48 -2.11
C LEU A 303 24.15 8.18 -0.77
N ALA A 304 23.68 7.63 0.36
CA ALA A 304 23.98 8.16 1.68
C ALA A 304 25.49 8.10 2.00
N GLU A 305 26.16 6.99 1.67
CA GLU A 305 27.58 6.82 1.92
C GLU A 305 28.46 7.64 0.98
N VAL A 306 28.10 7.82 -0.29
CA VAL A 306 28.81 8.69 -1.23
C VAL A 306 28.78 10.14 -0.74
N LYS A 307 27.63 10.59 -0.21
CA LYS A 307 27.47 11.93 0.41
C LYS A 307 28.37 12.12 1.63
N SER A 308 28.43 11.11 2.50
CA SER A 308 28.95 11.28 3.86
C SER A 308 30.34 10.68 4.11
N THR A 309 30.80 9.72 3.30
CA THR A 309 32.07 9.02 3.53
C THR A 309 33.25 9.94 3.16
N PRO A 310 34.10 10.33 4.12
CA PRO A 310 35.39 10.92 3.81
C PRO A 310 36.34 9.82 3.32
N VAL A 311 37.18 10.14 2.34
CA VAL A 311 38.23 9.24 1.86
C VAL A 311 39.58 9.88 2.15
N GLU A 312 40.40 9.19 2.94
CA GLU A 312 41.72 9.66 3.34
C GLU A 312 42.74 9.55 2.19
N ASN A 313 43.79 10.38 2.24
CA ASN A 313 44.92 10.23 1.33
C ASN A 313 45.51 8.81 1.38
N GLY A 314 45.76 8.24 0.20
CA GLY A 314 46.23 6.88 0.02
C GLY A 314 45.11 5.83 -0.01
N ALA A 315 43.83 6.23 0.02
CA ALA A 315 42.70 5.31 0.02
C ALA A 315 41.70 5.56 -1.11
N VAL A 316 40.90 4.52 -1.42
CA VAL A 316 39.77 4.57 -2.36
C VAL A 316 38.60 3.80 -1.77
N ALA A 317 37.40 4.34 -1.89
CA ALA A 317 36.17 3.63 -1.58
C ALA A 317 35.47 3.19 -2.88
N VAL A 318 35.07 1.92 -2.95
CA VAL A 318 34.41 1.32 -4.10
C VAL A 318 33.08 0.72 -3.63
N TRP A 319 31.98 1.15 -4.24
CA TRP A 319 30.65 0.61 -3.97
C TRP A 319 30.14 -0.14 -5.19
N LEU A 320 29.64 -1.37 -4.97
CA LEU A 320 28.76 -2.02 -5.93
C LEU A 320 27.34 -1.47 -5.73
N LEU A 321 26.76 -0.88 -6.77
CA LEU A 321 25.38 -0.39 -6.74
C LEU A 321 24.38 -1.50 -7.08
N TYR A 322 24.43 -1.98 -8.31
CA TYR A 322 23.50 -2.97 -8.87
C TYR A 322 24.10 -3.50 -10.18
N ASN A 323 23.95 -4.80 -10.47
CA ASN A 323 24.45 -5.43 -11.71
C ASN A 323 25.97 -5.20 -11.95
N MET A 324 26.32 -4.25 -12.82
CA MET A 324 27.69 -3.78 -13.08
C MET A 324 27.90 -2.31 -12.76
N GLY A 325 26.94 -1.66 -12.10
CA GLY A 325 27.07 -0.27 -11.67
C GLY A 325 27.98 -0.15 -10.46
N TYR A 326 29.05 0.62 -10.59
CA TYR A 326 29.97 0.95 -9.50
C TYR A 326 30.07 2.45 -9.29
N ILE A 327 30.21 2.85 -8.02
CA ILE A 327 30.64 4.19 -7.64
C ILE A 327 32.00 4.09 -6.98
N VAL A 328 32.93 4.97 -7.33
CA VAL A 328 34.28 5.00 -6.80
C VAL A 328 34.59 6.40 -6.30
N LYS A 329 35.15 6.52 -5.10
CA LYS A 329 35.51 7.79 -4.47
C LYS A 329 36.95 7.75 -3.98
N THR A 330 37.72 8.73 -4.41
CA THR A 330 39.06 9.07 -3.92
C THR A 330 38.98 10.35 -3.08
N PRO A 331 40.10 10.84 -2.49
CA PRO A 331 40.09 12.12 -1.78
C PRO A 331 39.73 13.33 -2.65
N SER A 332 39.95 13.24 -3.97
CA SER A 332 39.77 14.38 -4.89
C SER A 332 38.74 14.13 -5.99
N THR A 333 38.28 12.89 -6.19
CA THR A 333 37.46 12.55 -7.36
C THR A 333 36.48 11.43 -7.04
N THR A 334 35.24 11.59 -7.46
CA THR A 334 34.19 10.59 -7.39
C THR A 334 33.67 10.30 -8.79
N PHE A 335 33.52 9.04 -9.17
CA PHE A 335 33.06 8.68 -10.51
C PHE A 335 32.19 7.42 -10.49
N GLY A 336 31.38 7.29 -11.53
CA GLY A 336 30.54 6.12 -11.76
C GLY A 336 31.03 5.31 -12.97
N VAL A 337 30.81 4.00 -12.93
CA VAL A 337 30.94 3.12 -14.10
C VAL A 337 29.66 2.30 -14.23
N ASP A 338 29.05 2.27 -15.42
CA ASP A 338 27.82 1.51 -15.73
C ASP A 338 26.67 1.70 -14.72
N VAL A 339 26.51 2.94 -14.22
CA VAL A 339 25.50 3.27 -13.22
C VAL A 339 24.11 3.22 -13.84
N ASP A 340 23.39 2.13 -13.58
CA ASP A 340 21.97 1.96 -13.89
C ASP A 340 21.14 1.74 -12.63
N HIS A 341 20.19 2.65 -12.40
CA HIS A 341 19.19 2.55 -11.34
C HIS A 341 18.00 3.45 -11.64
N ARG A 342 16.78 3.11 -11.19
CA ARG A 342 15.59 3.98 -11.32
C ARG A 342 15.85 5.42 -10.89
N TRP A 343 16.66 5.57 -9.84
CA TRP A 343 16.97 6.83 -9.17
C TRP A 343 18.37 7.37 -9.48
N ALA A 344 19.04 6.82 -10.49
CA ALA A 344 20.45 7.10 -10.78
C ALA A 344 20.79 8.59 -10.94
N GLU A 345 19.85 9.42 -11.41
CA GLU A 345 20.03 10.87 -11.53
C GLU A 345 20.38 11.56 -10.21
N GLU A 346 19.96 11.02 -9.06
CA GLU A 346 20.30 11.59 -7.74
C GLU A 346 21.79 11.51 -7.40
N LEU A 347 22.57 10.68 -8.13
CA LEU A 347 24.02 10.59 -7.98
C LEU A 347 24.75 11.70 -8.73
N GLU A 348 24.14 12.35 -9.73
CA GLU A 348 24.79 13.39 -10.56
C GLU A 348 25.57 14.41 -9.72
N PRO A 349 25.01 15.02 -8.66
CA PRO A 349 25.71 16.06 -7.91
C PRO A 349 27.02 15.61 -7.30
N TYR A 350 27.18 14.30 -7.08
CA TYR A 350 28.32 13.69 -6.39
C TYR A 350 29.32 13.02 -7.34
N LEU A 351 29.03 12.95 -8.63
CA LEU A 351 29.93 12.39 -9.64
C LEU A 351 30.67 13.51 -10.37
N ASP A 352 31.97 13.35 -10.56
CA ASP A 352 32.81 14.22 -11.38
C ASP A 352 32.83 13.78 -12.84
N PHE A 353 32.75 12.46 -13.10
CA PHE A 353 32.58 11.89 -14.43
C PHE A 353 31.85 10.54 -14.37
N LEU A 354 31.39 10.08 -15.54
CA LEU A 354 30.72 8.79 -15.72
C LEU A 354 31.37 8.04 -16.88
N CYS A 355 31.66 6.76 -16.68
CA CYS A 355 32.06 5.82 -17.73
C CYS A 355 30.89 4.88 -18.04
N VAL A 356 30.53 4.72 -19.31
CA VAL A 356 29.47 3.80 -19.75
C VAL A 356 30.02 2.90 -20.84
N THR A 357 30.08 1.59 -20.56
CA THR A 357 30.77 0.61 -21.39
C THR A 357 30.07 0.43 -22.73
N HIS A 358 28.74 0.36 -22.74
CA HIS A 358 27.93 0.21 -23.96
C HIS A 358 26.47 0.62 -23.71
N ASN A 359 25.66 0.61 -24.77
CA ASN A 359 24.31 1.21 -24.77
C ASN A 359 23.17 0.25 -24.38
N HIS A 360 23.46 -0.87 -23.73
CA HIS A 360 22.40 -1.71 -23.16
C HIS A 360 21.81 -1.06 -21.91
N VAL A 361 20.51 -1.30 -21.71
CA VAL A 361 19.68 -0.58 -20.72
C VAL A 361 20.00 -0.94 -19.27
N ASP A 362 20.72 -2.04 -19.02
CA ASP A 362 21.21 -2.49 -17.72
C ASP A 362 22.63 -1.97 -17.39
N HIS A 363 23.21 -1.17 -18.29
CA HIS A 363 24.49 -0.46 -18.11
C HIS A 363 24.37 1.07 -18.31
N ALA A 364 23.45 1.52 -19.18
CA ALA A 364 23.35 2.91 -19.61
C ALA A 364 22.07 3.60 -19.13
N HIS A 365 22.18 4.39 -18.05
CA HIS A 365 21.08 5.25 -17.61
C HIS A 365 21.08 6.61 -18.33
N THR A 366 20.33 6.70 -19.44
CA THR A 366 20.31 7.87 -20.33
C THR A 366 20.01 9.19 -19.62
N LYS A 367 19.11 9.21 -18.64
CA LYS A 367 18.79 10.45 -17.91
C LYS A 367 19.94 10.90 -16.99
N LEU A 368 20.71 9.97 -16.42
CA LEU A 368 21.90 10.31 -15.63
C LEU A 368 22.99 10.88 -16.56
N MET A 369 23.20 10.26 -17.72
CA MET A 369 24.14 10.75 -18.72
C MET A 369 23.77 12.18 -19.16
N ASP A 370 22.49 12.45 -19.42
CA ASP A 370 21.99 13.78 -19.76
C ASP A 370 22.15 14.78 -18.60
N ALA A 371 21.90 14.37 -17.36
CA ALA A 371 22.10 15.21 -16.18
C ALA A 371 23.58 15.61 -16.00
N MET A 372 24.49 14.66 -16.16
CA MET A 372 25.94 14.89 -16.12
C MET A 372 26.39 15.86 -17.24
N ASN A 373 25.99 15.60 -18.48
CA ASN A 373 26.36 16.42 -19.64
C ASN A 373 25.83 17.86 -19.52
N LYS A 374 24.61 18.04 -19.00
CA LYS A 374 24.03 19.38 -18.73
C LYS A 374 24.85 20.19 -17.73
N LYS A 375 25.63 19.54 -16.86
CA LYS A 375 26.57 20.16 -15.92
C LYS A 375 28.00 20.20 -16.44
N SER A 376 28.20 19.88 -17.72
CA SER A 376 29.52 19.78 -18.36
C SER A 376 30.45 18.78 -17.70
N LYS A 377 29.89 17.77 -17.01
CA LYS A 377 30.65 16.65 -16.44
C LYS A 377 30.89 15.59 -17.52
N PRO A 378 32.11 15.06 -17.67
CA PRO A 378 32.44 14.11 -18.72
C PRO A 378 31.60 12.83 -18.67
N VAL A 379 31.09 12.41 -19.83
CA VAL A 379 30.44 11.10 -20.02
C VAL A 379 31.22 10.31 -21.07
N LEU A 380 32.04 9.38 -20.62
CA LEU A 380 32.90 8.55 -21.46
C LEU A 380 32.10 7.35 -21.98
N SER A 381 32.08 7.17 -23.30
CA SER A 381 31.41 6.04 -23.95
C SER A 381 31.87 5.89 -25.41
N ASN A 382 31.34 4.89 -26.13
CA ASN A 382 31.48 4.79 -27.59
C ASN A 382 30.20 5.17 -28.37
N PHE A 383 29.14 5.62 -27.67
CA PHE A 383 27.81 5.81 -28.28
C PHE A 383 27.11 7.12 -27.92
N TYR A 384 27.47 7.78 -26.82
CA TYR A 384 26.77 8.97 -26.35
C TYR A 384 27.15 10.22 -27.14
N THR A 385 26.34 10.56 -28.14
CA THR A 385 26.65 11.61 -29.11
C THR A 385 26.55 13.04 -28.57
N LYS A 386 25.94 13.25 -27.39
CA LYS A 386 25.83 14.58 -26.75
C LYS A 386 27.13 15.02 -26.07
N ASP A 387 28.08 14.12 -25.85
CA ASP A 387 29.42 14.44 -25.35
C ASP A 387 30.51 13.98 -26.34
N THR A 388 30.62 14.71 -27.45
CA THR A 388 31.57 14.37 -28.53
C THR A 388 33.04 14.42 -28.11
N LYS A 389 33.37 15.13 -27.01
CA LYS A 389 34.74 15.21 -26.47
C LYS A 389 35.17 13.88 -25.85
N TYR A 390 34.26 13.23 -25.13
CA TYR A 390 34.51 12.01 -24.37
C TYR A 390 33.92 10.74 -25.03
N MET A 391 33.28 10.89 -26.19
CA MET A 391 32.87 9.78 -27.04
C MET A 391 34.02 9.30 -27.94
N SER A 392 34.27 7.98 -27.98
CA SER A 392 35.25 7.37 -28.89
C SER A 392 34.86 5.95 -29.29
N LYS A 393 34.92 5.65 -30.59
CA LYS A 393 34.73 4.28 -31.14
C LYS A 393 36.03 3.50 -31.31
N VAL A 394 37.15 4.09 -30.91
CA VAL A 394 38.49 3.49 -30.95
C VAL A 394 39.16 3.63 -29.57
N PRO A 395 40.18 2.82 -29.26
CA PRO A 395 40.98 2.97 -28.05
C PRO A 395 41.46 4.42 -27.88
N LYS A 396 41.30 4.97 -26.67
CA LYS A 396 41.65 6.36 -26.36
C LYS A 396 42.11 6.49 -24.92
N SER A 397 42.94 7.51 -24.67
CA SER A 397 43.37 7.89 -23.33
C SER A 397 42.77 9.24 -22.96
N TYR A 398 42.37 9.37 -21.70
CA TYR A 398 41.81 10.59 -21.12
C TYR A 398 42.51 10.92 -19.80
N THR A 399 42.44 12.19 -19.42
CA THR A 399 42.87 12.66 -18.11
C THR A 399 41.80 13.60 -17.56
N ILE A 400 41.30 13.32 -16.36
CA ILE A 400 40.26 14.08 -15.67
C ILE A 400 40.73 14.28 -14.24
N GLY A 401 41.13 15.51 -13.90
CA GLY A 401 41.86 15.76 -12.66
C GLY A 401 43.10 14.88 -12.55
N ASP A 402 43.24 14.18 -11.43
CA ASP A 402 44.35 13.24 -11.17
C ASP A 402 44.10 11.82 -11.70
N VAL A 403 42.98 11.58 -12.41
CA VAL A 403 42.61 10.27 -12.92
C VAL A 403 42.99 10.14 -14.38
N LYS A 404 43.76 9.09 -14.71
CA LYS A 404 44.06 8.68 -16.08
C LYS A 404 43.17 7.53 -16.47
N ILE A 405 42.61 7.56 -17.67
CA ILE A 405 41.69 6.53 -18.18
C ILE A 405 42.22 6.05 -19.52
N ARG A 406 42.41 4.75 -19.68
CA ARG A 406 42.74 4.09 -20.94
C ARG A 406 41.59 3.18 -21.33
N THR A 407 41.25 3.18 -22.61
CA THR A 407 40.19 2.32 -23.13
C THR A 407 40.70 1.37 -24.19
N ASP A 408 39.98 0.26 -24.33
CA ASP A 408 40.01 -0.60 -25.51
C ASP A 408 38.57 -0.91 -25.92
N ILE A 409 38.37 -1.45 -27.12
CA ILE A 409 37.05 -1.74 -27.67
C ILE A 409 36.96 -3.23 -27.99
N THR A 410 35.93 -3.89 -27.45
CA THR A 410 35.76 -5.35 -27.51
C THR A 410 34.41 -5.72 -28.11
N ASP A 411 34.28 -6.95 -28.59
CA ASP A 411 32.97 -7.50 -28.93
C ASP A 411 32.08 -7.64 -27.67
N HIS A 412 30.77 -7.67 -27.85
CA HIS A 412 29.84 -8.00 -26.76
C HIS A 412 29.79 -9.52 -26.57
N LEU A 413 30.38 -10.06 -25.49
CA LEU A 413 30.40 -11.50 -25.18
C LEU A 413 30.85 -12.44 -26.31
N ARG A 414 31.67 -11.94 -27.25
CA ARG A 414 32.08 -12.61 -28.51
C ARG A 414 30.94 -12.86 -29.50
N ASP A 415 29.81 -12.17 -29.36
CA ASP A 415 28.69 -12.24 -30.30
C ASP A 415 29.09 -11.63 -31.64
N PRO A 416 29.08 -12.39 -32.75
CA PRO A 416 29.40 -11.86 -34.07
C PRO A 416 28.41 -10.78 -34.55
N ALA A 417 27.22 -10.67 -33.96
CA ALA A 417 26.24 -9.62 -34.27
C ALA A 417 26.56 -8.27 -33.61
N LEU A 418 27.43 -8.26 -32.58
CA LEU A 418 27.77 -7.07 -31.80
C LEU A 418 29.30 -6.88 -31.71
N PRO A 419 30.01 -6.71 -32.85
CA PRO A 419 31.45 -6.49 -32.86
C PRO A 419 31.80 -5.07 -32.39
N ALA A 420 32.95 -4.93 -31.73
CA ALA A 420 33.48 -3.63 -31.29
C ALA A 420 32.44 -2.75 -30.55
N PHE A 421 31.65 -3.38 -29.69
CA PHE A 421 30.44 -2.82 -29.09
C PHE A 421 30.67 -2.32 -27.66
N VAL A 422 31.58 -2.94 -26.92
CA VAL A 422 31.84 -2.65 -25.51
C VAL A 422 33.16 -1.90 -25.36
N THR A 423 33.13 -0.78 -24.65
CA THR A 423 34.33 -0.05 -24.22
C THR A 423 34.75 -0.57 -22.85
N VAL A 424 35.97 -1.08 -22.72
CA VAL A 424 36.54 -1.42 -21.42
C VAL A 424 37.31 -0.22 -20.86
N PHE A 425 37.22 0.01 -19.55
CA PHE A 425 37.84 1.16 -18.89
C PHE A 425 38.90 0.72 -17.90
N ARG A 426 40.16 1.01 -18.20
CA ARG A 426 41.25 1.01 -17.21
C ARG A 426 41.36 2.40 -16.61
N ILE A 427 41.18 2.48 -15.30
CA ILE A 427 41.14 3.73 -14.55
C ILE A 427 42.28 3.70 -13.55
N GLU A 428 43.20 4.64 -13.70
CA GLU A 428 44.42 4.78 -12.90
C GLU A 428 44.29 6.06 -12.07
N CYS A 429 44.02 5.90 -10.78
CA CYS A 429 43.87 7.00 -9.84
C CYS A 429 45.24 7.52 -9.41
N GLY A 430 45.35 8.82 -9.17
CA GLY A 430 46.60 9.48 -8.83
C GLY A 430 47.17 9.13 -7.44
N ALA A 431 48.25 9.82 -7.08
CA ALA A 431 49.00 9.54 -5.84
C ALA A 431 48.17 9.70 -4.55
N ASN A 432 47.21 10.63 -4.53
CA ASN A 432 46.31 10.80 -3.38
C ASN A 432 45.35 9.62 -3.18
N ALA A 433 45.19 8.75 -4.18
CA ALA A 433 44.43 7.50 -4.11
C ALA A 433 45.32 6.28 -3.88
N GLY A 434 46.60 6.49 -3.51
CA GLY A 434 47.57 5.41 -3.32
C GLY A 434 47.96 4.73 -4.64
N ASN A 435 47.84 5.44 -5.77
CA ASN A 435 48.04 4.93 -7.13
C ASN A 435 47.13 3.74 -7.48
N PHE A 436 45.93 3.69 -6.88
CA PHE A 436 44.96 2.64 -7.14
C PHE A 436 44.59 2.56 -8.62
N SER A 437 44.58 1.35 -9.17
CA SER A 437 44.22 1.07 -10.56
C SER A 437 43.14 -0.01 -10.66
N MET A 438 42.15 0.23 -11.52
CA MET A 438 41.08 -0.73 -11.75
C MET A 438 40.80 -0.93 -13.24
N LEU A 439 40.27 -2.09 -13.60
CA LEU A 439 39.72 -2.39 -14.91
C LEU A 439 38.26 -2.81 -14.78
N HIS A 440 37.37 -2.11 -15.48
CA HIS A 440 35.98 -2.51 -15.62
C HIS A 440 35.76 -3.14 -17.00
N CYS A 441 35.44 -4.44 -17.02
CA CYS A 441 35.36 -5.21 -18.27
C CYS A 441 34.00 -5.10 -18.97
N GLY A 442 32.94 -4.67 -18.28
CA GLY A 442 31.58 -4.68 -18.83
C GLY A 442 31.22 -6.04 -19.45
N ASP A 443 30.45 -6.00 -20.54
CA ASP A 443 30.03 -7.19 -21.28
C ASP A 443 31.00 -7.59 -22.40
N SER A 444 32.30 -7.42 -22.14
CA SER A 444 33.33 -7.65 -23.14
C SER A 444 33.41 -9.09 -23.66
N GLY A 445 34.14 -9.26 -24.76
CA GLY A 445 34.45 -10.56 -25.33
C GLY A 445 35.59 -11.29 -24.62
N PHE A 446 36.29 -10.65 -23.67
CA PHE A 446 37.45 -11.21 -22.95
C PHE A 446 38.47 -11.86 -23.91
N ARG A 447 38.77 -11.23 -25.05
CA ARG A 447 39.85 -11.68 -25.95
C ARG A 447 41.10 -10.84 -25.68
N PRO A 448 42.26 -11.43 -25.35
CA PRO A 448 43.47 -10.64 -25.08
C PRO A 448 43.83 -9.66 -26.20
N THR A 449 43.58 -10.02 -27.46
CA THR A 449 43.83 -9.15 -28.62
C THR A 449 43.08 -7.81 -28.58
N GLU A 450 41.98 -7.73 -27.82
CA GLU A 450 41.10 -6.56 -27.66
C GLU A 450 41.32 -5.83 -26.32
N PHE A 451 42.40 -6.16 -25.59
CA PHE A 451 42.73 -5.60 -24.27
C PHE A 451 44.13 -4.99 -24.20
N LYS A 452 44.84 -4.89 -25.33
CA LYS A 452 46.24 -4.45 -25.39
C LYS A 452 46.45 -3.04 -24.84
N ASN A 453 45.49 -2.14 -25.00
CA ASN A 453 45.60 -0.77 -24.50
C ASN A 453 45.33 -0.65 -23.00
N VAL A 454 44.79 -1.71 -22.38
CA VAL A 454 44.43 -1.78 -20.97
C VAL A 454 45.21 -2.86 -20.19
N GLU A 455 46.19 -3.50 -20.83
CA GLU A 455 47.01 -4.59 -20.29
C GLU A 455 47.94 -4.17 -19.14
N GLY A 456 48.49 -5.16 -18.45
CA GLY A 456 49.51 -5.00 -17.41
C GLY A 456 48.97 -5.13 -15.97
N PRO A 457 49.83 -4.95 -14.95
CA PRO A 457 49.45 -5.07 -13.54
C PRO A 457 48.35 -4.09 -13.15
N LEU A 458 47.40 -4.50 -12.30
CA LEU A 458 46.39 -3.60 -11.72
C LEU A 458 45.93 -4.06 -10.34
N ASP A 459 45.23 -3.21 -9.60
CA ASP A 459 44.81 -3.53 -8.23
C ASP A 459 43.46 -4.27 -8.21
N LEU A 460 42.47 -3.80 -8.98
CA LEU A 460 41.12 -4.39 -9.03
C LEU A 460 40.59 -4.65 -10.44
N ALA A 461 40.29 -5.91 -10.77
CA ALA A 461 39.50 -6.25 -11.97
C ALA A 461 38.02 -6.46 -11.60
N ILE A 462 37.12 -5.82 -12.33
CA ILE A 462 35.67 -6.06 -12.24
C ILE A 462 35.26 -6.90 -13.45
N LEU A 463 34.94 -8.16 -13.16
CA LEU A 463 34.50 -9.16 -14.11
C LEU A 463 32.98 -9.31 -14.04
N ARG A 464 32.40 -10.16 -14.89
CA ARG A 464 30.99 -10.52 -14.77
C ARG A 464 30.90 -11.64 -13.74
N TRP A 465 30.58 -12.86 -14.12
CA TRP A 465 30.28 -13.92 -13.17
C TRP A 465 31.33 -15.03 -13.15
N GLY A 466 32.52 -14.76 -13.67
CA GLY A 466 33.66 -15.68 -13.62
C GLY A 466 33.61 -16.80 -14.66
N ALA A 467 32.80 -16.65 -15.72
CA ALA A 467 32.71 -17.66 -16.76
C ALA A 467 34.12 -18.01 -17.32
N PRO A 468 34.38 -19.26 -17.76
CA PRO A 468 35.74 -19.71 -18.12
C PRO A 468 36.50 -18.79 -19.08
N ARG A 469 35.81 -18.16 -20.05
CA ARG A 469 36.41 -17.21 -20.99
C ARG A 469 36.95 -15.94 -20.34
N GLU A 470 36.43 -15.54 -19.19
CA GLU A 470 36.85 -14.32 -18.49
C GLU A 470 38.29 -14.47 -17.97
N ASN A 471 38.74 -15.70 -17.75
CA ASN A 471 40.13 -16.02 -17.42
C ASN A 471 41.12 -15.83 -18.57
N ASP A 472 40.66 -15.59 -19.80
CA ASP A 472 41.56 -15.41 -20.95
C ASP A 472 42.36 -14.10 -20.83
N ILE A 473 41.79 -13.08 -20.18
CA ILE A 473 42.45 -11.79 -19.93
C ILE A 473 43.21 -11.75 -18.59
N LEU A 474 43.17 -12.80 -17.78
CA LEU A 474 43.90 -12.86 -16.50
C LEU A 474 45.26 -13.53 -16.70
N GLY A 475 46.33 -12.77 -16.49
CA GLY A 475 47.71 -13.19 -16.68
C GLY A 475 48.68 -12.04 -16.93
N SER A 476 49.89 -12.36 -17.39
CA SER A 476 50.95 -11.39 -17.66
C SER A 476 51.36 -11.31 -19.14
N GLY A 477 50.63 -12.00 -20.04
CA GLY A 477 50.87 -11.94 -21.48
C GLY A 477 50.31 -10.67 -22.14
N SER A 478 50.56 -10.52 -23.44
CA SER A 478 49.99 -9.40 -24.21
C SER A 478 48.46 -9.49 -24.22
N GLY A 479 47.80 -8.38 -23.92
CA GLY A 479 46.36 -8.30 -23.79
C GLY A 479 45.81 -8.81 -22.47
N GLN A 480 46.68 -9.15 -21.51
CA GLN A 480 46.26 -9.66 -20.21
C GLN A 480 46.57 -8.67 -19.10
N VAL A 481 45.84 -8.83 -18.00
CA VAL A 481 45.99 -8.09 -16.77
C VAL A 481 46.27 -9.01 -15.59
N ALA A 482 47.09 -8.53 -14.67
CA ALA A 482 47.42 -9.25 -13.44
C ALA A 482 46.84 -8.47 -12.23
N PRO A 483 45.54 -8.69 -11.90
CA PRO A 483 44.89 -8.02 -10.79
C PRO A 483 45.34 -8.61 -9.44
N LYS A 484 45.48 -7.76 -8.42
CA LYS A 484 45.60 -8.22 -7.03
C LYS A 484 44.27 -8.75 -6.49
N TYR A 485 43.16 -8.15 -6.91
CA TYR A 485 41.80 -8.53 -6.56
C TYR A 485 40.91 -8.62 -7.80
N ALA A 486 40.03 -9.61 -7.84
CA ALA A 486 38.96 -9.72 -8.83
C ALA A 486 37.60 -9.67 -8.14
N ILE A 487 36.66 -8.93 -8.71
CA ILE A 487 35.26 -8.94 -8.29
C ILE A 487 34.43 -9.66 -9.34
N LEU A 488 33.60 -10.59 -8.90
CA LEU A 488 32.53 -11.17 -9.71
C LEU A 488 31.25 -10.36 -9.50
N SER A 489 30.76 -9.73 -10.56
CA SER A 489 29.61 -8.83 -10.66
C SER A 489 28.60 -9.33 -11.72
N HIS A 490 27.75 -8.45 -12.25
CA HIS A 490 26.71 -8.78 -13.25
C HIS A 490 25.73 -9.85 -12.76
N LEU A 491 25.46 -9.88 -11.45
CA LEU A 491 24.66 -10.93 -10.81
C LEU A 491 23.22 -10.49 -10.60
N ILE A 492 22.31 -11.43 -10.86
CA ILE A 492 20.87 -11.36 -10.60
C ILE A 492 20.19 -10.07 -11.11
N GLU A 493 20.60 -9.61 -12.30
CA GLU A 493 20.00 -8.47 -13.00
C GLU A 493 18.52 -8.75 -13.34
N LEU A 494 17.62 -7.90 -12.86
CA LEU A 494 16.18 -8.11 -12.79
C LEU A 494 15.42 -7.88 -14.11
N ARG A 495 16.06 -7.42 -15.19
CA ARG A 495 15.43 -7.31 -16.52
C ARG A 495 15.54 -8.60 -17.32
N HIS A 496 16.45 -9.49 -16.94
CA HIS A 496 16.63 -10.77 -17.61
C HIS A 496 15.92 -11.90 -16.88
N GLU A 497 15.50 -12.92 -17.64
CA GLU A 497 15.01 -14.16 -17.07
C GLU A 497 16.15 -14.88 -16.32
N PRO A 498 15.85 -15.57 -15.20
CA PRO A 498 16.85 -16.28 -14.40
C PRO A 498 17.71 -17.25 -15.21
N TYR A 499 18.91 -17.54 -14.69
CA TYR A 499 19.85 -18.47 -15.32
C TYR A 499 19.15 -19.77 -15.76
N PRO A 500 19.38 -20.27 -16.98
CA PRO A 500 20.38 -19.85 -17.96
C PRO A 500 19.90 -18.79 -18.98
N LYS A 501 18.77 -18.11 -18.74
CA LYS A 501 18.10 -17.27 -19.75
C LYS A 501 18.52 -15.79 -19.71
N GLY A 502 19.82 -15.53 -19.61
CA GLY A 502 20.42 -14.19 -19.70
C GLY A 502 20.94 -13.65 -18.39
N GLN A 503 20.21 -13.83 -17.28
CA GLN A 503 20.66 -13.43 -15.95
C GLN A 503 21.81 -14.33 -15.47
N ALA A 504 22.90 -13.75 -14.94
CA ALA A 504 23.92 -14.52 -14.24
C ALA A 504 23.47 -14.82 -12.80
N SER A 505 23.71 -16.05 -12.38
CA SER A 505 23.26 -16.63 -11.11
C SER A 505 24.37 -16.58 -10.07
N ILE A 506 24.03 -16.31 -8.81
CA ILE A 506 24.99 -16.41 -7.68
C ILE A 506 25.47 -17.86 -7.57
N THR A 507 24.57 -18.83 -7.64
CA THR A 507 24.88 -20.26 -7.58
C THR A 507 25.88 -20.70 -8.66
N GLN A 508 25.74 -20.22 -9.90
CA GLN A 508 26.70 -20.57 -10.96
C GLN A 508 28.03 -19.83 -10.79
N THR A 509 27.99 -18.58 -10.33
CA THR A 509 29.20 -17.80 -10.00
C THR A 509 30.04 -18.52 -8.95
N LEU A 510 29.42 -19.09 -7.92
CA LEU A 510 30.11 -19.88 -6.88
C LEU A 510 30.79 -21.14 -7.44
N LYS A 511 30.27 -21.73 -8.52
CA LYS A 511 30.93 -22.87 -9.19
C LYS A 511 32.16 -22.44 -9.99
N HIS A 512 32.15 -21.21 -10.50
CA HIS A 512 33.28 -20.67 -11.25
C HIS A 512 34.37 -20.07 -10.37
N LEU A 513 34.02 -19.64 -9.16
CA LEU A 513 34.93 -19.01 -8.22
C LEU A 513 36.29 -19.73 -8.07
N PRO A 514 36.36 -21.08 -7.93
CA PRO A 514 37.64 -21.78 -7.78
C PRO A 514 38.55 -21.72 -9.03
N ASP A 515 37.98 -21.47 -10.20
CA ASP A 515 38.68 -21.47 -11.48
C ASP A 515 39.13 -20.06 -11.91
N VAL A 516 38.78 -19.02 -11.14
CA VAL A 516 39.19 -17.64 -11.45
C VAL A 516 40.68 -17.48 -11.17
N LYS A 517 41.44 -17.03 -12.18
CA LYS A 517 42.90 -16.84 -12.12
C LYS A 517 43.31 -15.56 -11.38
N CYS A 518 42.78 -15.39 -10.17
CA CYS A 518 43.15 -14.32 -9.24
C CYS A 518 42.97 -14.82 -7.80
N ASP A 519 44.04 -14.76 -7.01
CA ASP A 519 44.06 -15.30 -5.65
C ASP A 519 43.01 -14.65 -4.73
N ASN A 520 42.76 -13.36 -4.89
CA ASN A 520 41.75 -12.63 -4.10
C ASN A 520 40.51 -12.34 -4.94
N THR A 521 39.69 -13.36 -5.16
CA THR A 521 38.40 -13.20 -5.84
C THR A 521 37.26 -13.01 -4.84
N ILE A 522 36.44 -11.98 -5.05
CA ILE A 522 35.41 -11.51 -4.13
C ILE A 522 34.04 -11.53 -4.83
N ILE A 523 32.99 -11.89 -4.08
CA ILE A 523 31.60 -11.81 -4.55
C ILE A 523 30.84 -10.82 -3.66
N PRO A 524 30.88 -9.51 -3.98
CA PRO A 524 30.05 -8.52 -3.32
C PRO A 524 28.59 -8.63 -3.78
N PHE A 525 27.70 -8.01 -3.02
CA PHE A 525 26.30 -7.82 -3.35
C PHE A 525 25.94 -6.33 -3.32
N TRP A 526 24.74 -6.01 -3.82
CA TRP A 526 24.26 -4.65 -3.99
C TRP A 526 24.37 -3.82 -2.70
N GLY A 527 24.98 -2.65 -2.82
CA GLY A 527 25.17 -1.69 -1.74
C GLY A 527 26.41 -1.90 -0.88
N GLU A 528 27.20 -2.96 -1.09
CA GLU A 528 28.44 -3.18 -0.33
C GLU A 528 29.55 -2.19 -0.72
N LYS A 529 30.31 -1.77 0.29
CA LYS A 529 31.46 -0.88 0.18
C LYS A 529 32.73 -1.67 0.47
N MET A 530 33.74 -1.49 -0.37
CA MET A 530 35.09 -2.00 -0.18
C MET A 530 36.06 -0.82 -0.13
N ILE A 531 37.07 -0.89 0.71
CA ILE A 531 38.09 0.16 0.86
C ILE A 531 39.44 -0.38 0.40
N TRP A 532 40.03 0.27 -0.59
CA TRP A 532 41.44 0.09 -0.92
C TRP A 532 42.30 1.00 -0.06
N LYS A 533 43.31 0.47 0.62
CA LYS A 533 44.34 1.24 1.33
C LYS A 533 45.59 0.40 1.52
N ASN A 534 46.77 1.02 1.41
CA ASN A 534 48.07 0.37 1.65
C ASN A 534 48.28 -0.93 0.85
N GLY A 535 47.79 -0.97 -0.40
CA GLY A 535 47.97 -2.13 -1.27
C GLY A 535 46.99 -3.28 -1.03
N GLN A 536 45.96 -3.09 -0.20
CA GLN A 536 44.98 -4.12 0.16
C GLN A 536 43.56 -3.59 0.05
N MET A 537 42.64 -4.47 -0.32
CA MET A 537 41.19 -4.24 -0.27
C MET A 537 40.62 -4.86 1.01
N LYS A 538 39.72 -4.14 1.70
CA LYS A 538 39.09 -4.57 2.96
C LYS A 538 37.63 -4.12 3.09
#